data_AF-A0A7W8A4R5-F1
#
_entry.id   AF-A0A7W8A4R5-F1
#
_cell.length_a   1.000
_cell.length_b   1.000
_cell.length_c   1.000
_cell.angle_alpha   90.00
_cell.angle_beta   90.00
_cell.angle_gamma   90.00
#
_symmetry.space_group_name_H-M   'P 1'
#
loop_
_entity.id
_entity.type
_entity.pdbx_description
1 polymer ?
#
loop_
_entity_poly.entity_id
_entity_poly.type
_entity_poly.pdbx_seq_one_letter_code
_entity_poly.pdbx_strand_id
1 'polypeptide(L)'
;MALDEVTRQLQLAGHDAQVAFDCVGLGHLDRAHTHVVTAKAALDAAEVALRHALETLSPTEAAREGALIMDALEEQEAGRQGPDEDRS
;
A
#
# COMPACT_ATOMS: atom_id res chain seq x y z
N MET A 1 -12.13 -5.76 -4.37
CA MET A 1 -11.93 -6.19 -5.78
C MET A 1 -10.43 -6.32 -6.06
N ALA A 2 -10.03 -6.71 -7.27
CA ALA A 2 -8.62 -6.96 -7.60
C ALA A 2 -7.74 -5.71 -7.38
N LEU A 3 -8.23 -4.53 -7.75
CA LEU A 3 -7.50 -3.27 -7.56
C LEU A 3 -7.42 -2.84 -6.08
N ASP A 4 -8.41 -3.16 -5.24
CA ASP A 4 -8.30 -2.91 -3.79
C ASP A 4 -7.14 -3.69 -3.18
N GLU A 5 -6.97 -4.95 -3.60
CA GLU A 5 -5.88 -5.79 -3.11
C GLU A 5 -4.52 -5.32 -3.65
N VAL A 6 -4.44 -4.89 -4.92
CA VAL A 6 -3.24 -4.22 -5.46
C VAL A 6 -2.86 -3.04 -4.57
N THR A 7 -3.80 -2.13 -4.34
CA THR A 7 -3.55 -0.91 -3.55
C THR A 7 -3.14 -1.24 -2.11
N ARG A 8 -3.84 -2.16 -1.44
CA ARG A 8 -3.52 -2.60 -0.08
C ARG A 8 -2.11 -3.19 0.00
N GLN A 9 -1.75 -4.08 -0.93
CA GLN A 9 -0.42 -4.71 -0.94
C GLN A 9 0.69 -3.72 -1.27
N LEU A 10 0.44 -2.77 -2.17
CA LEU A 10 1.39 -1.69 -2.47
C LEU A 10 1.63 -0.76 -1.27
N GLN A 11 0.59 -0.46 -0.48
CA GLN A 11 0.76 0.31 0.76
C GLN A 11 1.60 -0.45 1.79
N LEU A 12 1.38 -1.75 1.96
CA LEU A 12 2.21 -2.60 2.82
C LEU A 12 3.67 -2.64 2.35
N ALA A 13 3.89 -2.86 1.05
CA ALA A 13 5.22 -2.87 0.46
C ALA A 13 5.95 -1.54 0.65
N GLY A 14 5.26 -0.41 0.45
CA GLY A 14 5.80 0.92 0.67
C GLY A 14 6.17 1.17 2.13
N HIS A 15 5.31 0.77 3.07
CA HIS A 15 5.58 0.85 4.50
C HIS A 15 6.82 0.03 4.87
N ASP A 16 6.88 -1.24 4.46
CA ASP A 16 8.02 -2.11 4.77
C ASP A 16 9.32 -1.61 4.13
N ALA A 17 9.26 -1.08 2.90
CA ALA A 17 10.42 -0.48 2.25
C ALA A 17 10.94 0.74 3.05
N GLN A 18 10.05 1.58 3.56
CA GLN A 18 10.43 2.72 4.41
C GLN A 18 11.07 2.26 5.72
N VAL A 19 10.47 1.28 6.41
CA VAL A 19 11.05 0.74 7.66
C VAL A 19 12.41 0.09 7.41
N ALA A 20 12.57 -0.62 6.28
CA ALA A 20 13.85 -1.19 5.89
C ALA A 20 14.91 -0.09 5.67
N PHE A 21 14.56 0.99 4.98
CA PHE A 21 15.43 2.14 4.74
C PHE A 21 15.89 2.78 6.07
N ASP A 22 14.96 3.04 6.99
CA ASP A 22 15.28 3.60 8.30
C ASP A 22 16.17 2.65 9.12
N CYS A 23 15.92 1.34 9.06
CA CYS A 23 16.75 0.33 9.73
C CYS A 23 18.19 0.30 9.20
N VAL A 24 18.41 0.54 7.90
CA VAL A 24 19.76 0.67 7.32
C VAL A 24 20.49 1.85 7.93
N GLY A 25 19.84 3.02 8.03
CA GLY A 25 20.42 4.23 8.62
C GLY A 25 20.78 4.07 10.10
N LEU A 26 20.04 3.22 10.83
CA LEU A 26 20.28 2.91 12.24
C LEU A 26 21.26 1.74 12.47
N GLY A 27 21.74 1.07 11.42
CA GLY A 27 22.61 -0.11 11.51
C GLY A 27 21.91 -1.41 11.91
N HIS A 28 20.58 -1.45 11.93
CA HIS A 28 19.77 -2.63 12.25
C HIS A 28 19.61 -3.55 11.04
N LEU A 29 20.71 -4.11 10.52
CA LEU A 29 20.73 -4.80 9.22
C LEU A 29 19.83 -6.05 9.15
N ASP A 30 19.74 -6.84 10.22
CA ASP A 30 18.86 -8.03 10.25
C ASP A 30 17.37 -7.63 10.15
N ARG A 31 17.01 -6.51 10.79
CA ARG A 31 15.65 -5.95 10.69
C ARG A 31 15.40 -5.36 9.31
N ALA A 32 16.37 -4.63 8.75
CA ALA A 32 16.28 -4.14 7.38
C ALA A 32 16.06 -5.29 6.38
N HIS A 33 16.83 -6.37 6.49
CA HIS A 33 16.67 -7.56 5.65
C HIS A 33 15.29 -8.19 5.79
N THR A 34 14.78 -8.30 7.02
CA THR A 34 13.43 -8.83 7.27
C THR A 34 12.36 -8.00 6.55
N HIS A 35 12.39 -6.67 6.69
CA HIS A 35 11.41 -5.80 6.02
C HIS A 35 11.58 -5.76 4.50
N VAL A 36 12.80 -5.93 3.97
CA VAL A 36 12.99 -6.13 2.52
C VAL A 36 12.28 -7.41 2.05
N VAL A 37 12.39 -8.51 2.79
CA VAL A 37 11.72 -9.76 2.43
C VAL A 37 10.19 -9.61 2.48
N THR A 38 9.64 -8.94 3.48
CA THR A 38 8.18 -8.72 3.56
C THR A 38 7.68 -7.77 2.48
N ALA A 39 8.42 -6.69 2.18
CA ALA A 39 8.11 -5.80 1.06
C ALA A 39 8.06 -6.54 -0.27
N LYS A 40 9.02 -7.46 -0.52
CA LYS A 40 9.01 -8.31 -1.71
C LYS A 40 7.78 -9.21 -1.77
N ALA A 41 7.43 -9.86 -0.67
CA ALA A 41 6.24 -10.71 -0.63
C ALA A 41 4.95 -9.93 -0.92
N ALA A 42 4.83 -8.69 -0.40
CA ALA A 42 3.71 -7.81 -0.70
C ALA A 42 3.69 -7.38 -2.18
N LEU A 43 4.86 -7.06 -2.78
CA LEU A 43 4.96 -6.77 -4.22
C LEU A 43 4.57 -7.97 -5.09
N ASP A 44 4.98 -9.18 -4.72
CA ASP A 44 4.58 -10.40 -5.44
C ASP A 44 3.05 -10.61 -5.38
N ALA A 45 2.43 -10.34 -4.22
CA ALA A 45 0.97 -10.39 -4.09
C ALA A 45 0.27 -9.30 -4.91
N ALA A 46 0.79 -8.07 -4.90
CA ALA A 46 0.28 -6.97 -5.70
C ALA A 46 0.37 -7.29 -7.21
N GLU A 47 1.47 -7.90 -7.66
CA GLU A 47 1.66 -8.32 -9.05
C GLU A 47 0.63 -9.37 -9.46
N VAL A 48 0.37 -10.37 -8.61
CA VAL A 48 -0.66 -11.38 -8.88
C VAL A 48 -2.04 -10.74 -9.04
N ALA A 49 -2.40 -9.83 -8.14
CA ALA A 49 -3.69 -9.13 -8.20
C ALA A 49 -3.78 -8.19 -9.41
N LEU A 50 -2.68 -7.52 -9.77
CA LEU A 50 -2.62 -6.62 -10.92
C LEU A 50 -2.73 -7.39 -12.24
N ARG A 51 -2.04 -8.53 -12.35
CA ARG A 51 -2.17 -9.43 -13.51
C ARG A 51 -3.61 -9.89 -13.68
N HIS A 52 -4.27 -10.29 -12.59
CA HIS A 52 -5.69 -10.64 -12.64
C HIS A 52 -6.55 -9.47 -13.13
N ALA A 53 -6.34 -8.26 -12.59
CA ALA A 53 -7.06 -7.07 -13.03
C ALA A 53 -6.87 -6.76 -14.53
N LEU A 54 -5.65 -6.92 -15.05
CA LEU A 54 -5.34 -6.76 -16.49
C LEU A 54 -6.06 -7.77 -17.38
N GLU A 55 -6.32 -8.97 -16.87
CA GLU A 55 -7.04 -10.03 -17.58
C GLU A 55 -8.56 -9.83 -17.55
N THR A 56 -9.09 -9.20 -16.49
CA THR A 56 -10.54 -9.14 -16.25
C THR A 56 -11.19 -7.78 -16.47
N LEU A 57 -10.44 -6.69 -16.44
CA LEU A 57 -10.98 -5.33 -16.55
C LEU A 57 -10.63 -4.71 -17.91
N SER A 58 -11.60 -4.01 -18.51
CA SER A 58 -11.29 -3.06 -19.57
C SER A 58 -10.55 -1.84 -19.01
N PRO A 59 -9.78 -1.08 -19.82
CA PRO A 59 -9.10 0.12 -19.37
C PRO A 59 -10.04 1.15 -18.69
N THR A 60 -11.27 1.28 -19.18
CA THR A 60 -12.26 2.21 -18.62
C THR A 60 -12.78 1.73 -17.26
N GLU A 61 -13.02 0.44 -17.10
CA GLU A 61 -13.43 -0.15 -15.81
C GLU A 61 -12.31 -0.03 -14.77
N ALA A 62 -11.08 -0.36 -15.16
CA ALA A 62 -9.92 -0.22 -14.28
C ALA A 62 -9.71 1.23 -13.83
N ALA A 63 -9.85 2.21 -14.73
CA ALA A 63 -9.76 3.63 -14.37
C ALA A 63 -10.87 4.05 -13.39
N ARG A 64 -12.10 3.59 -13.60
CA ARG A 64 -13.23 3.90 -12.71
C ARG A 64 -13.06 3.28 -11.33
N GLU A 65 -12.72 1.99 -11.27
CA GLU A 65 -12.45 1.30 -10.00
C GLU A 65 -11.28 1.93 -9.26
N GLY A 66 -10.20 2.28 -9.97
CA GLY A 66 -9.07 2.99 -9.39
C GLY A 66 -9.47 4.32 -8.76
N ALA A 67 -10.30 5.13 -9.44
CA ALA A 67 -10.78 6.40 -8.88
C ALA A 67 -11.60 6.19 -7.59
N LEU A 68 -12.51 5.21 -7.56
CA LEU A 68 -13.32 4.89 -6.37
C LEU A 68 -12.45 4.47 -5.18
N ILE A 69 -11.37 3.73 -5.43
CA ILE A 69 -10.43 3.34 -4.38
C ILE A 69 -9.69 4.56 -3.82
N MET A 70 -9.24 5.47 -4.69
CA MET A 70 -8.55 6.69 -4.25
C MET A 70 -9.47 7.60 -3.43
N ASP A 71 -10.71 7.82 -3.89
CA ASP A 71 -11.72 8.59 -3.15
C ASP A 71 -11.94 7.97 -1.76
N ALA A 72 -12.09 6.64 -1.68
CA ALA A 72 -12.28 5.94 -0.42
C ALA A 72 -11.06 5.99 0.52
N LEU A 73 -9.84 6.07 -0.02
CA LEU A 73 -8.63 6.24 0.77
C LEU A 73 -8.51 7.66 1.34
N GLU A 74 -8.82 8.67 0.53
CA GLU A 74 -8.85 10.07 0.96
C GLU A 74 -9.87 10.28 2.10
N GLU A 75 -11.06 9.69 1.98
CA GLU A 75 -12.08 9.73 3.04
C GLU A 75 -11.59 9.04 4.34
N GLN A 76 -10.91 7.90 4.23
CA GLN A 76 -10.33 7.21 5.38
C GLN A 76 -9.21 8.01 6.04
N GLU A 77 -8.42 8.76 5.27
CA GLU A 77 -7.36 9.61 5.79
C GLU A 77 -7.92 10.87 6.46
N ALA A 78 -8.93 11.50 5.85
CA ALA A 78 -9.66 12.62 6.44
C ALA A 78 -10.35 12.22 7.76
N GLY A 79 -10.91 11.01 7.83
CA GLY A 79 -11.48 10.46 9.07
C GLY A 79 -10.43 10.15 10.15
N ARG A 80 -9.18 9.87 9.77
CA ARG A 80 -8.05 9.66 10.69
C ARG A 80 -7.51 10.97 11.28
N GLN A 81 -7.71 12.09 10.57
CA GLN A 81 -7.31 13.44 10.96
C GLN A 81 -8.44 14.22 11.68
N GLY A 82 -9.47 13.53 12.20
CA GLY A 82 -10.50 14.14 13.06
C GLY A 82 -9.87 14.95 14.21
N PRO A 83 -10.56 16.01 14.67
CA PRO A 83 -9.93 17.21 15.20
C PRO A 83 -8.91 16.83 16.26
N ASP A 84 -7.68 17.33 16.11
CA ASP A 84 -6.70 17.38 17.18
C ASP A 84 -7.38 18.17 18.32
N GLU A 85 -8.04 17.43 19.22
CA GLU A 85 -8.62 17.95 20.44
C GLU A 85 -7.44 18.46 21.25
N ASP A 86 -7.18 19.76 21.12
CA ASP A 86 -7.07 20.71 22.22
C ASP A 86 -6.72 20.05 23.56
N ARG A 87 -5.54 19.42 23.62
CA ARG A 87 -5.01 18.76 24.81
C ARG A 87 -3.55 19.12 24.96
N SER A 88 -3.31 20.39 25.32
CA SER A 88 -2.56 20.80 26.52
C SER A 88 -2.40 22.32 26.54
#